data_AF-A0AAN8HLN9-F1
#
_entry.id   AF-A0AAN8HLN9-F1
#
_cell.length_a   1.000
_cell.length_b   1.000
_cell.length_c   1.000
_cell.angle_alpha   90.00
_cell.angle_beta   90.00
_cell.angle_gamma   90.00
#
_symmetry.space_group_name_H-M   'P 1'
#
loop_
_entity.id
_entity.type
_entity.pdbx_description
1 polymer ?
#
loop_
_entity_poly.entity_id
_entity_poly.type
_entity_poly.pdbx_seq_one_letter_code
_entity_poly.pdbx_strand_id
1 'polypeptide(L)'
;MEPHFISAYDIGLFTFFFLRENAVEHDCGKTVYSRVARVCKNDIGGRFLLEDTWTTFMKARLNCSRSGEIPFYYNELQSTFYLPEQDLIYGIFTTNVNSIAASAVCAFNLSAISQAFNGPFRSQENPRSTWLPTANPIHDFQCGTINDEGPNEGLTERSLQDAQRLYLMNDVVQPESVDPLVMQDDVRFSNLVVDIVQGMDTLYHVMYISTEYGTILKALATPNKNLQGCYLEEMELLPAGVREPILSLQILHSDRSLFVGLNNRVLKIPLERCSTYKTET
;
A
#
# COMPACT_ATOMS: atom_id res chain seq x y z
N MET A 1 20.02 -1.85 5.09
CA MET A 1 18.57 -2.14 5.04
C MET A 1 18.26 -2.43 3.58
N GLU A 2 17.72 -3.59 3.26
CA GLU A 2 17.28 -3.88 1.90
C GLU A 2 15.76 -3.71 1.86
N PRO A 3 15.25 -2.50 1.52
CA PRO A 3 13.83 -2.32 1.27
C PRO A 3 13.44 -3.07 0.01
N HIS A 4 12.25 -3.67 0.03
CA HIS A 4 11.62 -4.22 -1.16
C HIS A 4 10.54 -3.23 -1.61
N PHE A 5 10.74 -2.59 -2.75
CA PHE A 5 9.79 -1.64 -3.33
C PHE A 5 8.67 -2.38 -4.07
N ILE A 6 7.43 -1.93 -3.87
CA ILE A 6 6.23 -2.54 -4.45
C ILE A 6 5.68 -1.66 -5.57
N SER A 7 5.55 -0.36 -5.33
CA SER A 7 4.99 0.57 -6.30
C SER A 7 5.38 2.02 -6.00
N ALA A 8 5.15 2.90 -6.97
CA ALA A 8 5.23 4.34 -6.81
C ALA A 8 4.06 5.02 -7.52
N TYR A 9 3.54 6.10 -6.93
CA TYR A 9 2.45 6.89 -7.50
C TYR A 9 2.74 8.39 -7.39
N ASP A 10 2.48 9.11 -8.47
CA ASP A 10 2.57 10.57 -8.52
C ASP A 10 1.20 11.18 -8.21
N ILE A 11 1.05 11.76 -7.02
CA ILE A 11 -0.24 12.27 -6.53
C ILE A 11 -0.06 13.69 -5.99
N GLY A 12 -0.70 14.66 -6.65
CA GLY A 12 -0.54 16.08 -6.33
C GLY A 12 0.93 16.51 -6.40
N LEU A 13 1.44 17.10 -5.32
CA LEU A 13 2.81 17.63 -5.21
C LEU A 13 3.85 16.58 -4.80
N PHE A 14 3.43 15.33 -4.54
CA PHE A 14 4.28 14.29 -3.98
C PHE A 14 4.42 13.09 -4.92
N THR A 15 5.54 12.41 -4.81
CA THR A 15 5.69 11.02 -5.26
C THR A 15 5.66 10.12 -4.02
N PHE A 16 4.71 9.19 -4.00
CA PHE A 16 4.55 8.20 -2.95
C PHE A 16 5.23 6.89 -3.34
N PHE A 17 5.96 6.28 -2.42
CA PHE A 17 6.60 4.98 -2.60
C PHE A 17 6.04 4.00 -1.58
N PHE A 18 5.59 2.84 -2.06
CA PHE A 18 5.12 1.77 -1.20
C PHE A 18 6.19 0.68 -1.15
N LEU A 19 6.59 0.30 0.05
CA LEU A 19 7.67 -0.65 0.27
C LEU A 19 7.46 -1.48 1.54
N ARG A 20 8.25 -2.52 1.69
CA ARG A 20 8.44 -3.23 2.97
C ARG A 20 9.91 -3.30 3.32
N GLU A 21 10.22 -3.23 4.60
CA GLU A 21 11.59 -3.22 5.11
C GLU A 21 11.67 -3.85 6.50
N ASN A 22 12.88 -4.20 6.95
CA ASN A 22 13.10 -4.55 8.35
C ASN A 22 12.84 -3.34 9.25
N ALA A 23 11.96 -3.51 10.24
CA ALA A 23 11.55 -2.51 11.20
C ALA A 23 12.66 -2.24 12.21
N VAL A 24 13.34 -1.11 12.05
CA VAL A 24 14.40 -0.65 12.97
C VAL A 24 13.83 -0.14 14.30
N GLU A 25 12.54 0.22 14.33
CA GLU A 25 11.84 0.67 15.53
C GLU A 25 11.32 -0.44 16.42
N HIS A 26 11.52 -1.69 16.01
CA HIS A 26 11.13 -2.86 16.76
C HIS A 26 12.36 -3.45 17.44
N ASP A 27 12.49 -3.21 18.75
CA ASP A 27 13.66 -3.60 19.53
C ASP A 27 13.77 -5.13 19.73
N CYS A 28 12.70 -5.88 19.49
CA CYS A 28 12.60 -7.31 19.74
C CYS A 28 12.57 -8.15 18.46
N GLY A 29 13.75 -8.57 18.00
CA GLY A 29 13.88 -9.50 16.86
C GLY A 29 13.74 -8.82 15.49
N LYS A 30 13.87 -9.62 14.43
CA LYS A 30 13.75 -9.13 13.05
C LYS A 30 12.28 -9.19 12.61
N THR A 31 11.63 -8.03 12.57
CA THR A 31 10.26 -7.88 12.07
C THR A 31 10.27 -7.05 10.79
N VAL A 32 9.50 -7.45 9.79
CA VAL A 32 9.28 -6.65 8.57
C VAL A 32 8.06 -5.76 8.80
N TYR A 33 8.12 -4.49 8.37
CA TYR A 33 6.95 -3.62 8.29
C TYR A 33 6.78 -3.06 6.90
N SER A 34 5.51 -2.88 6.53
CA SER A 34 5.10 -2.17 5.33
C SER A 34 5.02 -0.67 5.57
N ARG A 35 5.45 0.09 4.57
CA ARG A 35 5.55 1.55 4.62
C ARG A 35 4.94 2.18 3.40
N VAL A 36 4.42 3.38 3.62
CA VAL A 36 4.30 4.42 2.60
C VAL A 36 5.35 5.47 2.89
N ALA A 37 6.13 5.85 1.89
CA ALA A 37 7.04 6.97 1.91
C ALA A 37 6.56 8.05 0.94
N ARG A 38 6.95 9.30 1.16
CA ARG A 38 6.69 10.41 0.25
C ARG A 38 7.94 11.28 0.08
N VAL A 39 8.05 11.91 -1.09
CA VAL A 39 9.04 12.93 -1.43
C VAL A 39 8.32 14.04 -2.20
N CYS A 40 8.69 15.31 -2.01
CA CYS A 40 8.19 16.40 -2.84
C CYS A 40 8.76 16.30 -4.26
N LYS A 41 7.94 16.51 -5.29
CA LYS A 41 8.39 16.45 -6.69
C LYS A 41 9.42 17.52 -7.06
N ASN A 42 9.44 18.64 -6.33
CA ASN A 42 10.37 19.74 -6.51
C ASN A 42 11.56 19.69 -5.54
N ASP A 43 11.80 18.56 -4.86
CA ASP A 43 13.00 18.38 -4.04
C ASP A 43 14.23 18.34 -4.94
N ILE A 44 15.16 19.26 -4.71
CA ILE A 44 16.39 19.41 -5.49
C ILE A 44 17.63 18.99 -4.70
N GLY A 45 17.45 18.44 -3.50
CA GLY A 45 18.52 18.12 -2.58
C GLY A 45 19.05 19.33 -1.80
N GLY A 46 20.04 19.08 -0.94
CA GLY A 46 20.73 20.10 -0.18
C GLY A 46 21.91 20.73 -0.93
N ARG A 47 22.47 21.82 -0.36
CA ARG A 47 23.54 22.61 -0.99
C ARG A 47 24.98 22.25 -0.53
N PHE A 48 25.10 21.60 0.63
CA PHE A 48 26.40 21.21 1.23
C PHE A 48 26.24 19.91 2.04
N LEU A 49 25.26 19.90 2.93
CA LEU A 49 24.75 18.70 3.59
C LEU A 49 23.61 18.17 2.71
N LEU A 50 23.55 16.86 2.48
CA LEU A 50 22.54 16.21 1.61
C LEU A 50 22.57 16.66 0.14
N GLU A 51 23.74 17.02 -0.40
CA GLU A 51 23.89 17.19 -1.85
C GLU A 51 23.49 15.89 -2.57
N ASP A 52 22.72 16.01 -3.65
CA ASP A 52 22.12 14.89 -4.41
C ASP A 52 21.28 13.91 -3.55
N THR A 53 20.79 14.34 -2.38
CA THR A 53 20.01 13.51 -1.45
C THR A 53 18.68 14.18 -1.11
N TRP A 54 17.59 13.41 -1.12
CA TRP A 54 16.26 13.90 -0.74
C TRP A 54 16.25 14.56 0.63
N THR A 55 15.71 15.78 0.68
CA THR A 55 15.54 16.57 1.92
C THR A 55 14.12 16.49 2.46
N THR A 56 13.18 15.96 1.66
CA THR A 56 11.75 15.88 1.95
C THR A 56 11.26 14.45 2.16
N PHE A 57 12.18 13.48 2.21
CA PHE A 57 11.85 12.07 2.39
C PHE A 57 11.30 11.78 3.79
N MET A 58 10.09 11.23 3.84
CA MET A 58 9.47 10.75 5.08
C MET A 58 8.77 9.42 4.80
N LYS A 59 8.68 8.54 5.81
CA LYS A 59 7.94 7.28 5.74
C LYS A 59 7.11 7.00 6.98
N ALA A 60 5.94 6.42 6.80
CA ALA A 60 5.03 6.00 7.85
C ALA A 60 4.72 4.51 7.74
N ARG A 61 4.41 3.85 8.86
CA ARG A 61 3.95 2.45 8.87
C ARG A 61 2.53 2.37 8.33
N LEU A 62 2.26 1.36 7.51
CA LEU A 62 0.89 0.96 7.13
C LEU A 62 0.38 -0.11 8.09
N ASN A 63 -0.82 0.06 8.64
CA ASN A 63 -1.48 -0.98 9.43
C ASN A 63 -2.46 -1.78 8.57
N CYS A 64 -2.29 -3.11 8.56
CA CYS A 64 -3.32 -4.02 8.08
C CYS A 64 -3.42 -5.17 9.07
N SER A 65 -4.49 -5.20 9.85
CA SER A 65 -4.65 -6.14 10.95
C SER A 65 -6.09 -6.58 11.09
N ARG A 66 -6.30 -7.84 11.48
CA ARG A 66 -7.61 -8.35 11.93
C ARG A 66 -7.80 -8.04 13.41
N SER A 67 -8.96 -7.51 13.77
CA SER A 67 -9.34 -7.24 15.16
C SER A 67 -9.44 -8.51 15.99
N GLY A 68 -9.16 -8.39 17.29
CA GLY A 68 -9.15 -9.46 18.28
C GLY A 68 -8.65 -8.94 19.62
N GLU A 69 -8.66 -9.78 20.67
CA GLU A 69 -8.07 -9.42 21.98
C GLU A 69 -6.59 -9.04 21.80
N ILE A 70 -5.89 -9.78 20.95
CA ILE A 70 -4.59 -9.43 20.40
C ILE A 70 -4.75 -9.31 18.88
N PRO A 71 -4.49 -8.14 18.28
CA PRO A 71 -4.63 -7.96 16.83
C PRO A 71 -3.67 -8.86 16.06
N PHE A 72 -4.15 -9.44 14.96
CA PHE A 72 -3.34 -10.25 14.05
C PHE A 72 -2.88 -9.39 12.86
N TYR A 73 -1.57 -9.21 12.69
CA TYR A 73 -1.01 -8.28 11.70
C TYR A 73 -0.54 -8.98 10.42
N TYR A 74 -0.91 -8.43 9.27
CA TYR A 74 -0.38 -8.77 7.96
C TYR A 74 0.67 -7.72 7.59
N ASN A 75 1.95 -8.06 7.81
CA ASN A 75 3.02 -7.07 7.80
C ASN A 75 3.73 -6.90 6.45
N GLU A 76 3.58 -7.84 5.51
CA GLU A 76 4.34 -7.85 4.25
C GLU A 76 3.47 -7.43 3.07
N LEU A 77 3.58 -6.17 2.66
CA LEU A 77 2.89 -5.62 1.48
C LEU A 77 3.43 -6.27 0.21
N GLN A 78 2.54 -6.82 -0.63
CA GLN A 78 2.88 -7.49 -1.89
C GLN A 78 2.55 -6.66 -3.12
N SER A 79 1.40 -5.99 -3.12
CA SER A 79 0.90 -5.20 -4.23
C SER A 79 0.05 -4.05 -3.73
N THR A 80 -0.07 -3.00 -4.55
CA THR A 80 -0.97 -1.88 -4.29
C THR A 80 -1.72 -1.51 -5.54
N PHE A 81 -2.86 -0.83 -5.38
CA PHE A 81 -3.61 -0.24 -6.49
C PHE A 81 -4.15 1.12 -6.04
N TYR A 82 -3.82 2.19 -6.78
CA TYR A 82 -4.38 3.52 -6.55
C TYR A 82 -5.69 3.67 -7.32
N LEU A 83 -6.75 4.07 -6.63
CA LEU A 83 -8.05 4.40 -7.18
C LEU A 83 -8.26 5.93 -7.07
N PRO A 84 -7.94 6.69 -8.14
CA PRO A 84 -7.97 8.15 -8.10
C PRO A 84 -9.36 8.74 -7.82
N GLU A 85 -10.41 8.09 -8.27
CA GLU A 85 -11.79 8.58 -8.16
C GLU A 85 -12.26 8.72 -6.70
N GLN A 86 -11.58 8.03 -5.77
CA GLN A 86 -11.92 8.06 -4.34
C GLN A 86 -10.73 8.35 -3.43
N ASP A 87 -9.58 8.72 -3.98
CA ASP A 87 -8.37 8.98 -3.20
C ASP A 87 -8.00 7.81 -2.27
N LEU A 88 -8.14 6.58 -2.79
CA LEU A 88 -7.91 5.34 -2.07
C LEU A 88 -6.71 4.57 -2.60
N ILE A 89 -5.87 4.08 -1.69
CA ILE A 89 -4.83 3.10 -1.98
C ILE A 89 -5.26 1.76 -1.42
N TYR A 90 -5.46 0.78 -2.28
CA TYR A 90 -5.61 -0.61 -1.88
C TYR A 90 -4.25 -1.27 -1.76
N GLY A 91 -4.09 -2.19 -0.80
CA GLY A 91 -2.87 -2.96 -0.62
C GLY A 91 -3.16 -4.42 -0.25
N ILE A 92 -2.43 -5.34 -0.87
CA ILE A 92 -2.34 -6.74 -0.44
C ILE A 92 -1.23 -6.85 0.60
N PHE A 93 -1.55 -7.45 1.74
CA PHE A 93 -0.60 -7.77 2.79
C PHE A 93 -0.62 -9.25 3.09
N THR A 94 0.55 -9.82 3.38
CA THR A 94 0.69 -11.21 3.79
C THR A 94 1.38 -11.31 5.13
N THR A 95 1.24 -12.47 5.77
CA THR A 95 2.12 -12.89 6.86
C THR A 95 3.51 -13.22 6.34
N ASN A 96 4.47 -13.37 7.25
CA ASN A 96 5.84 -13.74 6.89
C ASN A 96 5.89 -15.09 6.18
N VAL A 97 6.80 -15.24 5.22
CA VAL A 97 7.00 -16.47 4.44
C VAL A 97 7.27 -17.72 5.29
N ASN A 98 7.89 -17.56 6.46
CA ASN A 98 8.19 -18.66 7.40
C ASN A 98 7.09 -18.90 8.44
N SER A 99 5.97 -18.18 8.34
CA SER A 99 4.81 -18.32 9.23
C SER A 99 3.62 -18.93 8.48
N ILE A 100 2.51 -19.17 9.19
CA ILE A 100 1.26 -19.64 8.58
C ILE A 100 0.89 -18.68 7.45
N ALA A 101 0.66 -19.22 6.25
CA ALA A 101 0.28 -18.43 5.10
C ALA A 101 -1.09 -17.79 5.36
N ALA A 102 -1.15 -16.47 5.30
CA ALA A 102 -2.41 -15.76 5.33
C ALA A 102 -2.24 -14.42 4.61
N SER A 103 -3.32 -13.97 3.96
CA SER A 103 -3.36 -12.74 3.19
C SER A 103 -4.55 -11.88 3.58
N ALA A 104 -4.40 -10.58 3.38
CA ALA A 104 -5.44 -9.60 3.60
C ALA A 104 -5.37 -8.47 2.57
N VAL A 105 -6.51 -7.86 2.27
CA VAL A 105 -6.61 -6.63 1.48
C VAL A 105 -7.13 -5.51 2.38
N CYS A 106 -6.35 -4.45 2.51
CA CYS A 106 -6.72 -3.24 3.23
C CYS A 106 -6.77 -2.04 2.26
N ALA A 107 -7.62 -1.06 2.54
CA ALA A 107 -7.70 0.20 1.82
C ALA A 107 -7.31 1.36 2.73
N PHE A 108 -6.61 2.34 2.19
CA PHE A 108 -6.11 3.52 2.91
C PHE A 108 -6.53 4.78 2.18
N ASN A 109 -7.20 5.68 2.89
CA ASN A 109 -7.50 7.02 2.38
C ASN A 109 -6.22 7.86 2.31
N LEU A 110 -6.04 8.63 1.24
CA LEU A 110 -4.94 9.58 1.15
C LEU A 110 -4.96 10.63 2.27
N SER A 111 -6.14 10.93 2.82
CA SER A 111 -6.28 11.79 4.01
C SER A 111 -5.65 11.17 5.25
N ALA A 112 -5.82 9.87 5.49
CA ALA A 112 -5.20 9.15 6.61
C ALA A 112 -3.67 9.07 6.46
N ILE A 113 -3.19 8.87 5.22
CA ILE A 113 -1.76 8.93 4.89
C ILE A 113 -1.21 10.33 5.21
N SER A 114 -1.90 11.38 4.76
CA SER A 114 -1.51 12.78 5.00
C SER A 114 -1.51 13.12 6.49
N GLN A 115 -2.50 12.64 7.24
CA GLN A 115 -2.58 12.82 8.69
C GLN A 115 -1.36 12.23 9.40
N ALA A 116 -0.96 10.99 9.05
CA ALA A 116 0.21 10.37 9.65
C ALA A 116 1.50 11.16 9.36
N PHE A 117 1.64 11.73 8.17
CA PHE A 117 2.79 12.56 7.81
C PHE A 117 2.78 13.97 8.45
N ASN A 118 1.62 14.44 8.90
CA ASN A 118 1.50 15.68 9.67
C ASN A 118 1.66 15.44 11.19
N GLY A 119 1.68 14.18 11.62
CA GLY A 119 1.90 13.76 13.00
C GLY A 119 3.36 13.88 13.45
N PRO A 120 3.67 13.47 14.70
CA PRO A 120 5.03 13.48 15.23
C PRO A 120 5.93 12.46 14.52
N PHE A 121 7.23 12.76 14.51
CA PHE A 121 8.26 11.81 14.10
C PHE A 121 8.56 10.81 15.21
N ARG A 122 9.17 9.69 14.85
CA ARG A 122 9.75 8.72 15.76
C ARG A 122 11.26 8.79 15.60
N SER A 123 11.97 9.19 16.66
CA SER A 123 13.42 9.33 16.63
C SER A 123 14.08 8.72 17.86
N GLN A 124 15.38 8.40 17.72
CA GLN A 124 16.26 8.05 18.84
C GLN A 124 17.28 9.18 19.00
N GLU A 125 17.62 9.54 20.24
CA GLU A 125 18.73 10.46 20.51
C GLU A 125 20.07 9.81 20.16
N ASN A 126 20.24 8.55 20.56
CA ASN A 126 21.44 7.75 20.31
C ASN A 126 21.02 6.34 19.88
N PRO A 127 21.86 5.55 19.17
CA PRO A 127 21.51 4.21 18.70
C PRO A 127 21.16 3.17 19.79
N ARG A 128 21.38 3.51 21.06
CA ARG A 128 21.04 2.66 22.22
C ARG A 128 19.80 3.13 22.98
N SER A 129 19.26 4.29 22.61
CA SER A 129 18.10 4.88 23.28
C SER A 129 16.80 4.29 22.72
N THR A 130 15.75 4.28 23.53
CA THR A 130 14.41 3.90 23.06
C THR A 130 13.91 4.89 22.01
N TRP A 131 13.15 4.40 21.03
CA TRP A 131 12.44 5.24 20.09
C TRP A 131 11.34 6.05 20.78
N LEU A 132 11.37 7.38 20.64
CA LEU A 132 10.41 8.27 21.27
C LEU A 132 9.73 9.18 20.24
N PRO A 133 8.47 9.59 20.48
CA PRO A 133 7.82 10.61 19.67
C PRO A 133 8.57 11.95 19.77
N THR A 134 8.81 12.58 18.62
CA THR A 134 9.41 13.91 18.49
C THR A 134 8.42 14.80 17.75
N ALA A 135 8.12 15.98 18.29
CA ALA A 135 7.20 16.91 17.66
C ALA A 135 7.66 17.24 16.23
N ASN A 136 6.71 17.36 15.30
CA ASN A 136 7.00 17.70 13.93
C ASN A 136 7.44 19.18 13.83
N PRO A 137 8.71 19.48 13.51
CA PRO A 137 9.16 20.87 13.41
C PRO A 137 8.65 21.56 12.13
N ILE A 138 8.07 20.80 11.20
CA ILE A 138 7.62 21.24 9.88
C ILE A 138 6.10 21.05 9.81
N HIS A 139 5.38 21.90 10.53
CA HIS A 139 3.92 21.99 10.40
C HIS A 139 3.56 22.42 8.96
N ASP A 140 2.70 21.64 8.30
CA ASP A 140 2.15 21.90 6.96
C ASP A 140 3.12 21.84 5.77
N PHE A 141 4.18 21.02 5.86
CA PHE A 141 5.19 20.72 4.81
C PHE A 141 4.79 21.24 3.40
N GLN A 142 5.10 22.50 3.12
CA GLN A 142 4.73 23.14 1.87
C GLN A 142 5.72 22.68 0.80
N CYS A 143 5.39 21.63 0.04
CA CYS A 143 6.10 21.29 -1.20
C CYS A 143 5.95 22.38 -2.29
N GLY A 144 5.85 23.66 -1.93
CA GLY A 144 5.25 24.69 -2.78
C GLY A 144 5.84 26.09 -2.70
N THR A 145 6.79 26.41 -1.83
CA THR A 145 7.36 27.77 -1.77
C THR A 145 8.79 27.80 -2.28
N ILE A 146 8.94 27.66 -3.61
CA ILE A 146 9.95 28.47 -4.30
C ILE A 146 9.34 29.87 -4.34
N ASN A 147 9.51 30.65 -3.27
CA ASN A 147 9.39 32.10 -3.43
C ASN A 147 10.47 32.51 -4.44
N ASP A 148 10.28 33.61 -5.17
CA ASP A 148 11.18 34.14 -6.22
C ASP A 148 12.66 34.38 -5.80
N GLU A 149 13.02 34.00 -4.57
CA GLU A 149 14.34 34.01 -3.96
C GLU A 149 14.96 32.61 -3.97
N GLY A 150 15.32 32.13 -5.17
CA GLY A 150 16.22 30.99 -5.36
C GLY A 150 15.70 29.60 -4.91
N PRO A 151 16.13 28.50 -5.55
CA PRO A 151 15.64 27.16 -5.21
C PRO A 151 16.00 26.67 -3.79
N ASN A 152 16.95 27.32 -3.12
CA ASN A 152 17.67 26.81 -1.94
C ASN A 152 17.79 27.80 -0.76
N GLU A 153 17.21 29.00 -0.81
CA GLU A 153 17.39 29.98 0.28
C GLU A 153 16.51 29.70 1.52
N GLY A 154 15.49 28.83 1.41
CA GLY A 154 14.64 28.43 2.52
C GLY A 154 15.14 27.24 3.37
N LEU A 155 16.14 26.47 2.89
CA LEU A 155 16.68 25.31 3.60
C LEU A 155 17.80 25.71 4.54
N THR A 156 17.50 25.78 5.84
CA THR A 156 18.51 26.06 6.87
C THR A 156 19.34 24.81 7.17
N GLU A 157 20.55 24.97 7.73
CA GLU A 157 21.37 23.84 8.19
C GLU A 157 20.60 22.95 9.18
N ARG A 158 19.78 23.55 10.04
CA ARG A 158 18.89 22.83 10.97
C ARG A 158 17.86 21.97 10.22
N SER A 159 17.24 22.51 9.16
CA SER A 159 16.28 21.77 8.33
C SER A 159 16.93 20.54 7.67
N LEU A 160 18.19 20.68 7.21
CA LEU A 160 18.94 19.57 6.62
C LEU A 160 19.37 18.52 7.66
N GLN A 161 19.74 18.94 8.87
CA GLN A 161 20.00 18.03 9.99
C GLN A 161 18.73 17.28 10.43
N ASP A 162 17.60 17.99 10.48
CA ASP A 162 16.30 17.39 10.77
C ASP A 162 15.92 16.37 9.68
N ALA A 163 16.11 16.67 8.39
CA ALA A 163 15.87 15.72 7.30
C ALA A 163 16.70 14.42 7.40
N GLN A 164 17.92 14.48 7.95
CA GLN A 164 18.75 13.29 8.18
C GLN A 164 18.23 12.41 9.31
N ARG A 165 17.64 13.00 10.34
CA ARG A 165 17.25 12.29 11.57
C ARG A 165 15.76 11.95 11.60
N LEU A 166 14.91 12.81 11.06
CA LEU A 166 13.46 12.79 11.15
C LEU A 166 12.87 12.33 9.81
N TYR A 167 12.97 11.03 9.55
CA TYR A 167 12.41 10.41 8.34
C TYR A 167 11.31 9.39 8.65
N LEU A 168 11.17 8.93 9.90
CA LEU A 168 10.18 7.93 10.30
C LEU A 168 9.07 8.59 11.10
N MET A 169 7.82 8.47 10.65
CA MET A 169 6.66 8.95 11.41
C MET A 169 6.38 8.04 12.61
N ASN A 170 5.96 8.64 13.72
CA ASN A 170 5.49 7.88 14.87
C ASN A 170 4.07 7.34 14.66
N ASP A 171 3.24 8.12 13.99
CA ASP A 171 1.87 7.74 13.70
C ASP A 171 1.82 6.67 12.61
N VAL A 172 0.91 5.72 12.80
CA VAL A 172 0.69 4.60 11.89
C VAL A 172 -0.54 4.90 11.05
N VAL A 173 -0.41 4.78 9.73
CA VAL A 173 -1.52 4.95 8.80
C VAL A 173 -2.54 3.84 9.04
N GLN A 174 -3.73 4.21 9.47
CA GLN A 174 -4.83 3.28 9.71
C GLN A 174 -5.61 3.02 8.42
N PRO A 175 -6.11 1.79 8.21
CA PRO A 175 -6.98 1.47 7.09
C PRO A 175 -8.36 2.12 7.27
N GLU A 176 -9.12 2.22 6.18
CA GLU A 176 -10.49 2.76 6.17
C GLU A 176 -11.44 1.95 7.06
N SER A 177 -11.24 0.62 7.13
CA SER A 177 -12.02 -0.30 7.96
C SER A 177 -11.16 -0.96 9.03
N VAL A 178 -11.74 -1.21 10.21
CA VAL A 178 -11.05 -1.85 11.35
C VAL A 178 -10.51 -3.24 10.98
N ASP A 179 -11.31 -4.02 10.27
CA ASP A 179 -10.91 -5.33 9.73
C ASP A 179 -10.60 -5.20 8.22
N PRO A 180 -9.71 -6.04 7.65
CA PRO A 180 -9.42 -6.03 6.22
C PRO A 180 -10.65 -6.37 5.38
N LEU A 181 -10.73 -5.80 4.17
CA LEU A 181 -11.86 -5.97 3.25
C LEU A 181 -12.02 -7.42 2.76
N VAL A 182 -10.88 -8.08 2.52
CA VAL A 182 -10.81 -9.52 2.20
C VAL A 182 -9.69 -10.11 3.02
N MET A 183 -9.89 -11.33 3.54
CA MET A 183 -8.88 -12.11 4.24
C MET A 183 -8.96 -13.55 3.78
N GLN A 184 -7.81 -14.20 3.66
CA GLN A 184 -7.77 -15.63 3.41
C GLN A 184 -6.62 -16.28 4.16
N ASP A 185 -6.97 -17.32 4.90
CA ASP A 185 -6.01 -18.20 5.53
C ASP A 185 -5.55 -19.26 4.51
N ASP A 186 -4.33 -19.74 4.65
CA ASP A 186 -3.64 -20.73 3.80
C ASP A 186 -3.41 -20.34 2.32
N VAL A 187 -3.72 -19.10 1.93
CA VAL A 187 -3.51 -18.58 0.57
C VAL A 187 -2.68 -17.30 0.61
N ARG A 188 -1.71 -17.20 -0.31
CA ARG A 188 -0.91 -16.00 -0.55
C ARG A 188 -1.41 -15.25 -1.78
N PHE A 189 -1.85 -14.01 -1.57
CA PHE A 189 -2.21 -13.09 -2.64
C PHE A 189 -0.96 -12.41 -3.21
N SER A 190 -0.97 -12.12 -4.50
CA SER A 190 0.18 -11.58 -5.23
C SER A 190 -0.08 -10.21 -5.84
N ASN A 191 -1.11 -10.04 -6.67
CA ASN A 191 -1.43 -8.80 -7.37
C ASN A 191 -2.90 -8.41 -7.15
N LEU A 192 -3.18 -7.11 -7.23
CA LEU A 192 -4.50 -6.54 -7.04
C LEU A 192 -4.79 -5.48 -8.08
N VAL A 193 -5.99 -5.54 -8.64
CA VAL A 193 -6.63 -4.40 -9.33
C VAL A 193 -8.07 -4.25 -8.86
N VAL A 194 -8.60 -3.04 -8.93
CA VAL A 194 -9.95 -2.71 -8.47
C VAL A 194 -10.74 -2.06 -9.59
N ASP A 195 -12.01 -2.44 -9.74
CA ASP A 195 -12.97 -1.81 -10.65
C ASP A 195 -14.10 -1.16 -9.86
N ILE A 196 -14.62 -0.04 -10.35
CA ILE A 196 -15.85 0.57 -9.83
C ILE A 196 -16.99 0.14 -10.74
N VAL A 197 -17.92 -0.65 -10.19
CA VAL A 197 -19.04 -1.22 -10.94
C VAL A 197 -20.36 -0.63 -10.44
N GLN A 198 -21.16 -0.10 -11.35
CA GLN A 198 -22.52 0.32 -11.08
C GLN A 198 -23.43 -0.90 -10.97
N GLY A 199 -23.95 -1.16 -9.77
CA GLY A 199 -25.06 -2.09 -9.54
C GLY A 199 -26.42 -1.45 -9.81
N MET A 200 -27.51 -2.09 -9.37
CA MET A 200 -28.87 -1.56 -9.56
C MET A 200 -29.05 -0.19 -8.89
N ASP A 201 -28.67 -0.06 -7.62
CA ASP A 201 -28.92 1.15 -6.83
C ASP A 201 -27.63 1.80 -6.28
N THR A 202 -26.51 1.08 -6.31
CA THR A 202 -25.27 1.49 -5.64
C THR A 202 -24.02 1.16 -6.46
N LEU A 203 -22.96 1.92 -6.23
CA LEU A 203 -21.62 1.63 -6.75
C LEU A 203 -20.93 0.59 -5.85
N TYR A 204 -20.25 -0.35 -6.47
CA TYR A 204 -19.50 -1.40 -5.81
C TYR A 204 -18.05 -1.38 -6.25
N HIS A 205 -17.13 -1.57 -5.30
CA HIS A 205 -15.73 -1.79 -5.61
C HIS A 205 -15.52 -3.29 -5.75
N VAL A 206 -15.13 -3.72 -6.93
CA VAL A 206 -14.88 -5.12 -7.25
C VAL A 206 -13.38 -5.32 -7.37
N MET A 207 -12.83 -6.17 -6.51
CA MET A 207 -11.41 -6.48 -6.46
C MET A 207 -11.13 -7.76 -7.25
N TYR A 208 -10.09 -7.73 -8.07
CA TYR A 208 -9.51 -8.89 -8.72
C TYR A 208 -8.15 -9.15 -8.07
N ILE A 209 -8.05 -10.27 -7.36
CA ILE A 209 -6.92 -10.63 -6.52
C ILE A 209 -6.29 -11.88 -7.11
N SER A 210 -5.05 -11.80 -7.58
CA SER A 210 -4.32 -13.00 -8.01
C SER A 210 -3.67 -13.71 -6.82
N THR A 211 -3.55 -15.02 -6.91
CA THR A 211 -2.82 -15.84 -5.93
C THR A 211 -1.46 -16.27 -6.46
N GLU A 212 -0.58 -16.72 -5.57
CA GLU A 212 0.70 -17.35 -5.95
C GLU A 212 0.51 -18.70 -6.68
N TYR A 213 -0.70 -19.26 -6.66
CA TYR A 213 -1.01 -20.55 -7.27
C TYR A 213 -1.59 -20.45 -8.69
N GLY A 214 -1.81 -19.24 -9.20
CA GLY A 214 -2.30 -19.02 -10.57
C GLY A 214 -3.82 -18.90 -10.69
N THR A 215 -4.52 -18.65 -9.58
CA THR A 215 -5.96 -18.34 -9.57
C THR A 215 -6.20 -16.85 -9.42
N ILE A 216 -7.35 -16.37 -9.89
CA ILE A 216 -7.83 -15.01 -9.64
C ILE A 216 -9.14 -15.08 -8.88
N LEU A 217 -9.18 -14.45 -7.71
CA LEU A 217 -10.38 -14.27 -6.91
C LEU A 217 -11.03 -12.94 -7.26
N LYS A 218 -12.33 -12.96 -7.53
CA LYS A 218 -13.16 -11.78 -7.72
C LYS A 218 -14.00 -11.58 -6.46
N ALA A 219 -13.82 -10.45 -5.77
CA ALA A 219 -14.47 -10.19 -4.49
C ALA A 219 -15.02 -8.76 -4.41
N LEU A 220 -16.04 -8.55 -3.59
CA LEU A 220 -16.52 -7.20 -3.26
C LEU A 220 -15.64 -6.60 -2.16
N ALA A 221 -15.22 -5.35 -2.33
CA ALA A 221 -14.58 -4.57 -1.29
C ALA A 221 -15.67 -4.07 -0.33
N THR A 222 -15.92 -4.81 0.76
CA THR A 222 -16.95 -4.45 1.73
C THR A 222 -16.45 -4.65 3.17
N PRO A 223 -16.64 -3.66 4.06
CA PRO A 223 -16.36 -3.81 5.48
C PRO A 223 -17.50 -4.54 6.21
N ASN A 224 -18.60 -4.87 5.52
CA ASN A 224 -19.72 -5.58 6.13
C ASN A 224 -19.31 -7.01 6.47
N LYS A 225 -19.19 -7.31 7.76
CA LYS A 225 -18.80 -8.63 8.30
C LYS A 225 -19.65 -9.79 7.76
N ASN A 226 -20.91 -9.53 7.44
CA ASN A 226 -21.81 -10.57 6.88
C ASN A 226 -21.50 -10.91 5.42
N LEU A 227 -20.82 -10.00 4.70
CA LEU A 227 -20.42 -10.15 3.30
C LEU A 227 -18.88 -10.29 3.17
N GLN A 228 -18.15 -10.21 4.28
CA GLN A 228 -16.71 -10.31 4.33
C GLN A 228 -16.30 -11.74 3.95
N GLY A 229 -15.48 -11.87 2.90
CA GLY A 229 -15.15 -13.18 2.31
C GLY A 229 -16.17 -13.72 1.30
N CYS A 230 -17.17 -12.93 0.89
CA CYS A 230 -18.04 -13.29 -0.23
C CYS A 230 -17.28 -13.14 -1.56
N TYR A 231 -16.65 -14.23 -2.00
CA TYR A 231 -16.08 -14.34 -3.34
C TYR A 231 -17.20 -14.47 -4.37
N LEU A 232 -17.21 -13.60 -5.37
CA LEU A 232 -18.13 -13.66 -6.49
C LEU A 232 -17.73 -14.78 -7.47
N GLU A 233 -16.42 -14.96 -7.65
CA GLU A 233 -15.85 -15.91 -8.61
C GLU A 233 -14.43 -16.29 -8.19
N GLU A 234 -14.06 -17.55 -8.41
CA GLU A 234 -12.67 -18.01 -8.45
C GLU A 234 -12.37 -18.49 -9.87
N MET A 235 -11.39 -17.85 -10.51
CA MET A 235 -10.99 -18.14 -11.88
C MET A 235 -9.70 -18.96 -11.88
N GLU A 236 -9.82 -20.21 -12.31
CA GLU A 236 -8.68 -21.07 -12.63
C GLU A 236 -8.20 -20.78 -14.05
N LEU A 237 -6.98 -20.24 -14.19
CA LEU A 237 -6.42 -19.86 -15.49
C LEU A 237 -5.62 -20.99 -16.17
N LEU A 238 -5.30 -22.03 -15.39
CA LEU A 238 -4.41 -23.11 -15.77
C LEU A 238 -5.16 -24.45 -15.65
N PRO A 239 -4.77 -25.47 -16.43
CA PRO A 239 -5.32 -26.81 -16.27
C PRO A 239 -5.13 -27.33 -14.85
N ALA A 240 -6.07 -28.17 -14.41
CA ALA A 240 -6.04 -28.79 -13.08
C ALA A 240 -4.66 -29.44 -12.79
N GLY A 241 -4.08 -29.10 -11.64
CA GLY A 241 -2.79 -29.59 -11.19
C GLY A 241 -1.57 -28.77 -11.63
N VAL A 242 -1.73 -27.81 -12.56
CA VAL A 242 -0.68 -26.87 -12.92
C VAL A 242 -0.80 -25.63 -12.05
N ARG A 243 0.26 -25.31 -11.30
CA ARG A 243 0.36 -24.08 -10.49
C ARG A 243 1.49 -23.22 -11.01
N GLU A 244 1.18 -21.99 -11.35
CA GLU A 244 2.14 -21.01 -11.86
C GLU A 244 1.79 -19.64 -11.28
N PRO A 245 2.76 -18.86 -10.77
CA PRO A 245 2.47 -17.55 -10.22
C PRO A 245 2.03 -16.57 -11.31
N ILE A 246 1.03 -15.75 -10.99
CA ILE A 246 0.65 -14.59 -11.82
C ILE A 246 1.66 -13.48 -11.55
N LEU A 247 2.35 -13.06 -12.61
CA LEU A 247 3.44 -12.07 -12.53
C LEU A 247 2.95 -10.63 -12.55
N SER A 248 1.83 -10.38 -13.23
CA SER A 248 1.22 -9.05 -13.28
C SER A 248 -0.27 -9.15 -13.53
N LEU A 249 -1.00 -8.18 -12.99
CA LEU A 249 -2.43 -8.03 -13.18
C LEU A 249 -2.71 -6.57 -13.50
N GLN A 250 -3.35 -6.31 -14.64
CA GLN A 250 -3.65 -4.97 -15.12
C GLN A 250 -5.11 -4.88 -15.59
N ILE A 251 -5.78 -3.78 -15.27
CA ILE A 251 -7.16 -3.54 -15.68
C ILE A 251 -7.22 -2.43 -16.72
N LEU A 252 -8.00 -2.64 -17.77
CA LEU A 252 -8.32 -1.63 -18.76
C LEU A 252 -9.82 -1.36 -18.72
N HIS A 253 -10.21 -0.29 -18.00
CA HIS A 253 -11.62 0.06 -17.79
C HIS A 253 -12.35 0.36 -19.12
N SER A 254 -11.68 1.01 -20.08
CA SER A 254 -12.28 1.39 -21.38
C SER A 254 -12.70 0.19 -22.24
N ASP A 255 -12.01 -0.94 -22.10
CA ASP A 255 -12.25 -2.19 -22.85
C ASP A 255 -12.86 -3.28 -21.94
N ARG A 256 -13.25 -2.90 -20.72
CA ARG A 256 -13.76 -3.79 -19.66
C ARG A 256 -13.02 -5.13 -19.58
N SER A 257 -11.69 -5.07 -19.58
CA SER A 257 -10.84 -6.24 -19.70
C SER A 257 -9.72 -6.27 -18.66
N LEU A 258 -9.43 -7.47 -18.18
CA LEU A 258 -8.34 -7.81 -17.28
C LEU A 258 -7.22 -8.46 -18.07
N PHE A 259 -6.00 -7.92 -17.97
CA PHE A 259 -4.80 -8.49 -18.55
C PHE A 259 -4.00 -9.20 -17.47
N VAL A 260 -3.67 -10.47 -17.71
CA VAL A 260 -2.96 -11.34 -16.76
C VAL A 260 -1.65 -11.78 -17.38
N GLY A 261 -0.53 -11.39 -16.77
CA GLY A 261 0.81 -11.82 -17.16
C GLY A 261 1.21 -13.11 -16.47
N LEU A 262 1.53 -14.13 -17.26
CA LEU A 262 2.15 -15.40 -16.83
C LEU A 262 3.60 -15.45 -17.35
N ASN A 263 4.36 -16.51 -17.02
CA ASN A 263 5.78 -16.57 -17.45
C ASN A 263 5.95 -16.60 -18.97
N ASN A 264 5.00 -17.20 -19.71
CA ASN A 264 5.14 -17.44 -21.15
C ASN A 264 4.06 -16.80 -22.03
N ARG A 265 3.05 -16.15 -21.43
CA ARG A 265 1.93 -15.57 -22.18
C ARG A 265 1.22 -14.48 -21.39
N VAL A 266 0.44 -13.68 -22.11
CA VAL A 266 -0.51 -12.72 -21.54
C VAL A 266 -1.91 -13.17 -21.91
N LEU A 267 -2.80 -13.21 -20.93
CA LEU A 267 -4.21 -13.51 -21.13
C LEU A 267 -5.03 -12.22 -21.05
N LYS A 268 -6.04 -12.09 -21.91
CA LYS A 268 -7.07 -11.05 -21.85
C LYS A 268 -8.38 -11.72 -21.41
N ILE A 269 -8.94 -11.28 -20.29
CA ILE A 269 -10.16 -11.84 -19.70
C ILE A 269 -11.20 -10.72 -19.58
N PRO A 270 -12.45 -10.91 -20.06
CA PRO A 270 -13.50 -9.91 -19.86
C PRO A 270 -13.88 -9.82 -18.38
N LEU A 271 -14.10 -8.60 -17.87
CA LEU A 271 -14.49 -8.36 -16.47
C LEU A 271 -15.89 -8.91 -16.17
N GLU A 272 -16.77 -8.87 -17.16
CA GLU A 272 -18.14 -9.37 -17.10
C GLU A 272 -18.22 -10.76 -17.75
N ARG A 273 -18.58 -11.77 -16.94
CA ARG A 273 -18.74 -13.16 -17.37
C ARG A 273 -20.13 -13.69 -17.05
N CYS A 274 -21.14 -12.81 -17.14
CA CYS A 274 -22.51 -13.09 -16.72
C CYS A 274 -23.11 -14.33 -17.40
N SER A 275 -22.75 -14.60 -18.66
CA SER A 275 -23.20 -15.78 -19.41
C SER A 275 -22.74 -17.12 -18.82
N THR A 276 -21.75 -17.13 -17.92
CA THR A 276 -21.28 -18.33 -17.22
C THR A 276 -22.21 -18.73 -16.07
N TYR A 277 -23.00 -17.78 -15.55
CA TYR A 277 -23.97 -18.05 -14.48
C TYR A 277 -25.33 -18.39 -15.08
N LYS A 278 -25.95 -19.45 -14.59
CA LYS A 278 -27.35 -19.77 -14.91
C LYS A 278 -28.25 -18.94 -14.01
N THR A 279 -29.29 -18.32 -14.57
CA THR A 279 -30.39 -17.77 -13.79
C THR A 279 -31.10 -18.91 -13.06
N GLU A 280 -31.08 -18.89 -11.73
CA GLU A 280 -32.08 -19.63 -10.95
C GLU A 280 -33.42 -18.91 -11.12
N THR A 281 -34.36 -19.59 -11.77
CA THR A 281 -35.77 -19.19 -11.90
C THR A 281 -36.58 -19.73 -10.74
#